data_AF-A0A315TYH1-F1
#
_entry.id   AF-A0A315TYH1-F1
#
_cell.length_a   1.000
_cell.length_b   1.000
_cell.length_c   1.000
_cell.angle_alpha   90.00
_cell.angle_beta   90.00
_cell.angle_gamma   90.00
#
_symmetry.space_group_name_H-M   'P 1'
#
loop_
_entity.id
_entity.type
_entity.pdbx_description
1 polymer ?
#
loop_
_entity_poly.entity_id
_entity_poly.type
_entity_poly.pdbx_seq_one_letter_code
_entity_poly.pdbx_strand_id
1 'polypeptide(L)' 'MAIQSSPPTFPDGRKLLRIEQRNAATPVERKPEWIKAKVQMGPEFVQLKNLVKKEGL' A
#
# COMPACT_ATOMS: atom_id res chain seq x y z
N MET A 1 -21.86 27.26 13.82
CA MET A 1 -21.81 26.05 12.97
C MET A 1 -20.48 25.34 13.25
N ALA A 2 -20.50 24.26 14.02
CA ALA A 2 -19.30 23.49 14.36
C ALA A 2 -19.27 22.21 13.53
N ILE A 3 -18.28 22.10 12.65
CA ILE A 3 -17.99 20.87 11.90
C ILE A 3 -17.32 19.87 12.85
N GLN A 4 -18.06 18.85 13.29
CA GLN A 4 -17.48 17.73 14.02
C GLN A 4 -16.71 16.85 13.04
N SER A 5 -15.38 16.87 13.11
CA SER A 5 -14.52 15.87 12.48
C SER A 5 -14.54 14.60 13.35
N SER A 6 -15.33 13.60 12.97
CA SER A 6 -15.27 12.28 13.61
C SER A 6 -13.91 11.63 13.35
N PRO A 7 -13.25 11.04 14.36
CA PRO A 7 -12.01 10.28 14.15
C PRO A 7 -12.30 9.02 13.32
N PRO A 8 -11.35 8.52 12.51
CA PRO A 8 -11.56 7.28 11.78
C PRO A 8 -11.73 6.12 12.76
N THR A 9 -12.93 5.54 12.81
CA THR A 9 -13.24 4.33 13.57
C THR A 9 -12.70 3.11 12.85
N PHE A 10 -11.38 2.94 12.83
CA PHE A 10 -10.80 1.64 12.54
C PHE A 10 -10.69 0.85 13.85
N PRO A 11 -11.37 -0.31 13.96
CA PRO A 11 -11.11 -1.20 15.08
C PRO A 11 -9.77 -1.91 14.79
N ASP A 12 -8.72 -1.52 15.52
CA ASP A 12 -7.29 -1.93 15.39
C ASP A 12 -6.99 -3.44 15.51
N GLY A 13 -7.95 -4.31 15.23
CA GLY A 13 -7.77 -5.76 15.22
C GLY A 13 -8.84 -6.55 14.46
N ARG A 14 -9.79 -5.91 13.77
CA ARG A 14 -10.80 -6.66 12.99
C ARG A 14 -10.29 -6.94 11.59
N LYS A 15 -10.31 -8.22 11.22
CA LYS A 15 -9.96 -8.68 9.87
C LYS A 15 -10.87 -8.03 8.83
N LEU A 16 -10.29 -7.34 7.84
CA LEU A 16 -11.01 -6.58 6.81
C LEU A 16 -11.59 -7.45 5.68
N LEU A 17 -11.88 -8.74 5.93
CA LEU A 17 -12.33 -9.70 4.92
C LEU A 17 -13.52 -9.22 4.08
N ARG A 18 -14.49 -8.57 4.73
CA ARG A 18 -15.67 -8.02 4.04
C ARG A 18 -15.31 -6.86 3.10
N ILE A 19 -14.33 -6.04 3.47
CA ILE A 19 -13.89 -4.90 2.67
C ILE A 19 -13.07 -5.38 1.47
N GLU A 20 -12.17 -6.34 1.65
CA GLU A 20 -11.41 -6.94 0.54
C GLU A 20 -12.34 -7.62 -0.48
N GLN A 21 -13.33 -8.39 -0.01
CA GLN A 21 -14.34 -9.00 -0.86
C GLN A 21 -15.13 -7.96 -1.68
N ARG A 22 -15.49 -6.83 -1.05
CA ARG A 22 -16.20 -5.72 -1.71
C ARG A 22 -15.28 -4.96 -2.66
N ASN A 23 -14.03 -4.71 -2.30
CA ASN A 23 -13.05 -4.04 -3.15
C ASN A 23 -12.74 -4.86 -4.40
N ALA A 24 -12.71 -6.20 -4.28
CA ALA A 24 -12.52 -7.12 -5.39
C ALA A 24 -13.74 -7.23 -6.33
N ALA A 25 -14.93 -6.83 -5.88
CA ALA A 25 -16.13 -6.79 -6.72
C ALA A 25 -16.08 -5.68 -7.77
N THR A 26 -15.32 -4.61 -7.52
CA THR A 26 -15.03 -3.57 -8.51
C THR A 26 -13.82 -3.98 -9.35
N PRO A 27 -13.92 -3.99 -10.69
CA PRO A 27 -12.76 -4.31 -11.53
C PRO A 27 -11.65 -3.28 -11.34
N VAL A 28 -10.40 -3.75 -11.34
CA VAL A 28 -9.22 -2.88 -11.19
C VAL A 28 -9.12 -1.94 -12.40
N GLU A 29 -9.13 -0.64 -12.13
CA GLU A 29 -8.97 0.39 -13.14
C GLU A 29 -7.54 0.43 -13.70
N ARG A 30 -7.40 0.90 -14.95
CA ARG A 30 -6.07 1.08 -15.54
C ARG A 30 -5.32 2.21 -14.84
N LYS A 31 -4.04 1.98 -14.57
CA LYS A 31 -3.16 3.01 -14.02
C LYS A 31 -3.07 4.19 -15.00
N PRO A 32 -3.30 5.44 -14.55
CA PRO A 32 -3.22 6.61 -15.41
C PRO A 32 -1.78 6.95 -15.80
N GLU A 33 -1.62 7.68 -16.90
CA GLU A 33 -0.32 7.91 -17.57
C GLU A 33 0.75 8.62 -16.71
N TRP A 34 0.35 9.32 -15.65
CA TRP A 34 1.28 9.99 -14.72
C TRP A 34 1.82 9.05 -13.64
N ILE A 35 1.19 7.89 -13.40
CA ILE A 35 1.67 6.86 -12.47
C ILE A 35 2.53 5.85 -13.24
N LYS A 36 3.83 6.13 -13.33
CA LYS A 36 4.81 5.27 -14.00
C LYS A 36 6.05 5.12 -13.13
N ALA A 37 6.53 3.88 -12.97
CA ALA A 37 7.83 3.65 -12.36
C ALA A 37 8.94 4.09 -13.34
N LYS A 38 9.76 5.05 -12.93
CA LYS A 38 10.90 5.56 -13.72
C LYS A 38 12.24 4.94 -13.34
N VAL A 39 12.27 4.13 -12.29
CA VAL A 39 13.50 3.59 -11.70
C VAL A 39 13.83 2.25 -12.34
N GLN A 40 15.08 2.10 -12.75
CA GLN A 40 15.67 0.81 -13.09
C GLN A 40 16.42 0.28 -11.87
N MET A 41 16.15 -0.97 -11.50
CA MET A 41 16.80 -1.57 -10.34
C MET A 41 18.26 -1.89 -10.69
N GLY A 42 19.17 -1.06 -10.21
CA GLY A 42 20.60 -1.22 -10.40
C GLY A 42 21.27 -2.16 -9.37
N PRO A 43 22.56 -2.44 -9.56
CA PRO A 43 23.34 -3.28 -8.64
C PRO A 43 23.30 -2.75 -7.19
N GLU A 44 23.25 -1.44 -7.00
CA GLU A 44 23.14 -0.79 -5.68
C GLU A 44 21.88 -1.19 -4.91
N PHE A 45 20.72 -1.23 -5.60
CA PHE A 45 19.46 -1.64 -4.99
C PHE A 45 19.52 -3.11 -4.56
N VAL A 46 20.15 -3.96 -5.38
CA VAL A 46 20.31 -5.39 -5.09
C VAL A 46 21.22 -5.61 -3.89
N GLN A 47 22.35 -4.89 -3.83
CA GLN A 47 23.28 -4.96 -2.70
C GLN A 47 22.61 -4.52 -1.39
N LEU A 48 21.89 -3.39 -1.41
CA LEU A 48 21.17 -2.89 -0.24
C LEU A 48 20.08 -3.86 0.21
N LYS A 49 19.30 -4.41 -0.73
CA LYS A 49 18.28 -5.42 -0.44
C LYS A 49 18.88 -6.68 0.21
N ASN A 50 20.04 -7.12 -0.27
CA ASN A 50 20.73 -8.28 0.31
C ASN A 50 21.27 -7.99 1.71
N LEU A 51 21.77 -6.78 1.95
CA LEU A 51 22.23 -6.34 3.26
C LEU A 51 21.08 -6.33 4.28
N VAL A 52 19.95 -5.68 3.97
CA VAL A 52 18.75 -5.64 4.84
C VAL A 52 18.30 -7.06 5.20
N LYS A 53 18.24 -7.95 4.20
CA LYS A 53 17.86 -9.35 4.42
C LYS A 53 18.85 -10.10 5.32
N LYS A 54 20.15 -9.82 5.18
CA LYS A 54 21.20 -10.43 6.00
C LYS A 54 21.12 -9.97 7.46
N GLU A 55 20.84 -8.69 7.67
CA GLU A 55 20.71 -8.11 9.02
C GLU A 55 19.35 -8.42 9.67
N GLY A 56 18.42 -9.06 8.95
CA GLY A 56 17.11 -9.46 9.49
C GLY A 56 16.16 -8.28 9.75
N LEU A 57 16.33 -7.20 8.98
CA LEU A 57 15.56 -5.97 9.07
C LEU A 57 14.34 -5.96 8.13
#